data_AF-A0A4R0YQU3-F1
#
_entry.id   AF-A0A4R0YQU3-F1
#
_cell.length_a   1.000
_cell.length_b   1.000
_cell.length_c   1.000
_cell.angle_alpha   90.00
_cell.angle_beta   90.00
_cell.angle_gamma   90.00
#
_symmetry.space_group_name_H-M   'P 1'
#
loop_
_entity.id
_entity.type
_entity.pdbx_description
1 polymer ?
#
loop_
_entity_poly.entity_id
_entity_poly.type
_entity_poly.pdbx_seq_one_letter_code
_entity_poly.pdbx_strand_id
1 'polypeptide(L)'
;MIVDHIGIVLLVSGAFTLLPIVIFLLPAHGTRLLFGVDAADGIGGLLTRHWSLLAPSLGALLIYAAWHPELRVPLMLAAGVEKAGLVGLIVASSKEPYAARLRPIAVFDSVIVLVYAIYLCHEL
;
A
#
# COMPACT_ATOMS: atom_id res chain seq x y z
N MET A 1 4.26 10.84 21.12
CA MET A 1 4.16 11.68 19.90
C MET A 1 3.58 10.94 18.69
N ILE A 2 4.17 9.83 18.21
CA ILE A 2 3.58 9.01 17.12
C ILE A 2 2.45 8.11 17.65
N VAL A 3 2.64 7.47 18.80
CA VAL A 3 1.65 6.58 19.44
C VAL A 3 0.33 7.31 19.68
N ASP A 4 0.38 8.55 20.13
CA ASP A 4 -0.81 9.39 20.39
C ASP A 4 -1.61 9.73 19.12
N HIS A 5 -0.97 9.66 17.95
CA HIS A 5 -1.57 10.03 16.66
C HIS A 5 -1.67 8.85 15.69
N ILE A 6 -1.44 7.61 16.16
CA ILE A 6 -1.42 6.44 15.28
C ILE A 6 -2.75 6.24 14.55
N GLY A 7 -3.87 6.61 15.18
CA GLY A 7 -5.19 6.58 14.53
C GLY A 7 -5.23 7.41 13.25
N ILE A 8 -4.69 8.64 13.26
CA ILE A 8 -4.65 9.50 12.07
C ILE A 8 -3.73 8.90 11.00
N VAL A 9 -2.57 8.36 11.42
CA VAL A 9 -1.65 7.68 10.49
C VAL A 9 -2.37 6.55 9.77
N LEU A 10 -3.09 5.70 10.51
CA LEU A 10 -3.86 4.57 9.97
C LEU A 10 -4.97 5.02 9.01
N LEU A 11 -5.68 6.11 9.31
CA LEU A 11 -6.69 6.67 8.42
C LEU A 11 -6.08 7.17 7.11
N VAL A 12 -5.01 7.96 7.19
CA VAL A 12 -4.37 8.55 6.02
C VAL A 12 -3.73 7.46 5.17
N SER A 13 -2.89 6.61 5.76
CA SER A 13 -2.22 5.53 5.03
C SER A 13 -3.22 4.52 4.46
N GLY A 14 -4.28 4.20 5.21
CA GLY A 14 -5.35 3.33 4.76
C GLY A 14 -6.11 3.92 3.57
N ALA A 15 -6.43 5.23 3.60
CA ALA A 15 -7.10 5.92 2.50
C ALA A 15 -6.27 5.92 1.21
N PHE A 16 -4.95 6.17 1.29
CA PHE A 16 -4.07 6.04 0.13
C PHE A 16 -3.98 4.60 -0.37
N THR A 17 -3.99 3.63 0.54
CA THR A 17 -3.93 2.20 0.22
C THR A 17 -5.24 1.68 -0.41
N LEU A 18 -6.34 2.43 -0.30
CA LEU A 18 -7.59 2.15 -1.03
C LEU A 18 -7.53 2.50 -2.51
N LEU A 19 -6.66 3.43 -2.93
CA LEU A 19 -6.62 3.95 -4.30
C LEU A 19 -6.55 2.88 -5.41
N PRO A 20 -5.79 1.77 -5.27
CA PRO A 20 -5.74 0.73 -6.28
C PRO A 20 -7.10 0.11 -6.63
N ILE A 21 -8.15 0.28 -5.81
CA ILE A 21 -9.49 -0.26 -6.10
C ILE A 21 -10.02 0.17 -7.48
N VAL A 22 -9.57 1.33 -7.98
CA VAL A 22 -9.92 1.82 -9.32
C VAL A 22 -9.41 0.87 -10.41
N ILE A 23 -8.24 0.23 -10.24
CA ILE A 23 -7.73 -0.79 -11.17
C ILE A 23 -8.60 -2.05 -11.12
N PHE A 24 -9.11 -2.44 -9.95
CA PHE A 24 -9.98 -3.61 -9.84
C PHE A 24 -11.29 -3.44 -10.61
N LEU A 25 -11.89 -2.25 -10.46
CA LEU A 25 -13.18 -1.89 -11.06
C LEU A 25 -13.04 -1.54 -12.55
N LEU A 26 -11.99 -0.82 -12.92
CA LEU A 26 -11.75 -0.29 -14.27
C LEU A 26 -10.31 -0.59 -14.72
N PRO A 27 -9.95 -1.84 -15.07
CA PRO A 27 -8.55 -2.24 -15.28
C PRO A 27 -7.76 -1.37 -16.27
N ALA A 28 -8.32 -1.08 -17.44
CA ALA A 28 -7.67 -0.27 -18.47
C ALA A 28 -7.49 1.20 -18.05
N HIS A 29 -8.51 1.80 -17.43
CA HIS A 29 -8.48 3.22 -17.04
C HIS A 29 -7.69 3.42 -15.75
N GLY A 30 -7.81 2.52 -14.78
CA GLY A 30 -7.15 2.61 -13.48
C GLY A 30 -5.64 2.43 -13.57
N THR A 31 -5.14 1.50 -14.39
CA THR A 31 -3.69 1.32 -14.60
C THR A 31 -3.09 2.54 -15.29
N ARG A 32 -3.79 3.10 -16.27
CA ARG A 32 -3.37 4.34 -16.92
C ARG A 32 -3.45 5.55 -15.98
N LEU A 33 -4.46 5.64 -15.13
CA LEU A 33 -4.61 6.73 -14.17
C LEU A 33 -3.53 6.72 -13.08
N LEU A 34 -3.27 5.55 -12.47
CA LEU A 34 -2.38 5.44 -11.32
C LEU A 34 -0.91 5.27 -11.71
N PHE A 35 -0.63 4.59 -12.84
CA PHE A 35 0.74 4.25 -13.25
C PHE A 35 1.13 4.83 -14.61
N GLY A 36 0.18 5.37 -15.39
CA GLY A 36 0.43 5.90 -16.73
C GLY A 36 0.76 4.82 -17.77
N VAL A 37 0.53 3.54 -17.47
CA VAL A 37 0.80 2.42 -18.36
C VAL A 37 -0.51 1.77 -18.79
N ASP A 38 -0.48 1.09 -19.93
CA ASP A 38 -1.63 0.30 -20.37
C ASP A 38 -1.77 -0.96 -19.50
N ALA A 39 -2.99 -1.46 -19.36
CA ALA A 39 -3.25 -2.66 -18.59
C ALA A 39 -2.50 -3.85 -19.20
N ALA A 40 -1.87 -4.64 -18.34
CA ALA A 40 -1.25 -5.89 -18.76
C ALA A 40 -2.33 -6.91 -19.19
N ASP A 41 -2.00 -7.73 -20.17
CA ASP A 41 -2.86 -8.82 -20.64
C ASP A 41 -2.55 -10.15 -19.92
N GLY A 42 -3.43 -11.14 -20.09
CA GLY A 42 -3.23 -12.51 -19.59
C GLY A 42 -3.06 -12.59 -18.07
N ILE A 43 -2.05 -13.37 -17.63
CA ILE A 43 -1.78 -13.62 -16.20
C ILE A 43 -1.34 -12.32 -15.50
N GLY A 44 -0.56 -11.47 -16.18
CA GLY A 44 -0.12 -10.19 -15.62
C GLY A 44 -1.31 -9.30 -15.26
N GLY A 45 -2.25 -9.14 -16.19
CA GLY A 45 -3.49 -8.41 -15.94
C GLY A 45 -4.35 -8.99 -14.82
N LEU A 46 -4.48 -10.31 -14.78
CA LEU A 46 -5.24 -11.00 -13.73
C LEU A 46 -4.62 -10.75 -12.33
N LEU A 47 -3.30 -10.88 -12.19
CA LEU A 47 -2.60 -10.67 -10.93
C LEU A 47 -2.62 -9.20 -10.51
N THR A 48 -2.43 -8.26 -11.44
CA THR A 48 -2.56 -6.83 -11.16
C THR A 48 -3.97 -6.50 -10.66
N ARG A 49 -5.01 -7.06 -11.30
CA ARG A 49 -6.39 -6.86 -10.88
C ARG A 49 -6.64 -7.45 -9.49
N HIS A 50 -6.18 -8.66 -9.21
CA HIS A 50 -6.34 -9.28 -7.90
C HIS A 50 -5.60 -8.50 -6.79
N TRP A 51 -4.34 -8.11 -7.02
CA TRP A 51 -3.59 -7.26 -6.09
C TRP A 51 -4.31 -5.93 -5.83
N SER A 52 -4.92 -5.35 -6.86
CA SER A 52 -5.69 -4.13 -6.72
C SER A 52 -7.01 -4.27 -5.94
N LEU A 53 -7.39 -5.49 -5.55
CA LEU A 53 -8.42 -5.75 -4.52
C LEU A 53 -7.78 -6.01 -3.15
N LEU A 54 -6.66 -6.74 -3.12
CA LEU A 54 -5.92 -7.08 -1.90
C LEU A 54 -5.43 -5.83 -1.16
N ALA A 55 -4.73 -4.92 -1.85
CA ALA A 55 -4.20 -3.70 -1.24
C ALA A 55 -5.33 -2.84 -0.62
N PRO A 56 -6.42 -2.51 -1.34
CA PRO A 56 -7.56 -1.83 -0.72
C PRO A 56 -8.19 -2.58 0.45
N SER A 57 -8.21 -3.91 0.42
CA SER A 57 -8.72 -4.68 1.56
C SER A 57 -7.88 -4.44 2.82
N LEU A 58 -6.55 -4.41 2.70
CA LEU A 58 -5.66 -3.99 3.79
C LEU A 58 -5.86 -2.52 4.17
N GLY A 59 -6.05 -1.63 3.20
CA GLY A 59 -6.35 -0.22 3.43
C GLY A 59 -7.61 0.00 4.28
N ALA A 60 -8.69 -0.71 3.96
CA ALA A 60 -9.94 -0.70 4.73
C ALA A 60 -9.73 -1.23 6.16
N LEU A 61 -8.95 -2.29 6.32
CA LEU A 61 -8.62 -2.84 7.63
C LEU A 61 -7.76 -1.88 8.47
N LEU A 62 -6.82 -1.15 7.86
CA LEU A 62 -6.05 -0.11 8.55
C LEU A 62 -6.96 1.03 9.04
N ILE A 63 -7.88 1.49 8.18
CA ILE A 63 -8.90 2.46 8.57
C ILE A 63 -9.70 1.94 9.76
N TYR A 64 -10.16 0.69 9.71
CA TYR A 64 -10.89 0.06 10.82
C TYR A 64 -10.07 0.00 12.12
N ALA A 65 -8.78 -0.30 12.03
CA ALA A 65 -7.84 -0.36 13.15
C ALA A 65 -7.61 1.00 13.83
N ALA A 66 -7.92 2.12 13.16
CA ALA A 66 -7.84 3.44 13.77
C ALA A 66 -8.71 3.54 15.04
N TRP A 67 -9.87 2.88 15.03
CA TRP A 67 -10.82 2.85 16.16
C TRP A 67 -10.79 1.55 16.99
N HIS A 68 -9.98 0.56 16.59
CA HIS A 68 -9.88 -0.75 17.25
C HIS A 68 -8.41 -1.02 17.64
N PRO A 69 -7.95 -0.47 18.80
CA PRO A 69 -6.55 -0.55 19.23
C PRO A 69 -5.99 -1.97 19.27
N GLU A 70 -6.81 -2.95 19.66
CA GLU A 70 -6.49 -4.37 19.76
C GLU A 70 -6.10 -5.02 18.42
N LEU A 71 -6.49 -4.40 17.29
CA LEU A 71 -6.18 -4.89 15.94
C LEU A 71 -5.01 -4.15 15.28
N ARG A 72 -4.49 -3.08 15.88
CA ARG A 72 -3.47 -2.24 15.25
C ARG A 72 -2.20 -3.02 14.94
N VAL A 73 -1.64 -3.72 15.92
CA VAL A 73 -0.39 -4.48 15.78
C VAL A 73 -0.45 -5.49 14.63
N PRO A 74 -1.40 -6.46 14.60
CA PRO A 74 -1.44 -7.46 13.53
C PRO A 74 -1.71 -6.84 12.14
N LEU A 75 -2.55 -5.81 12.05
CA LEU A 75 -2.87 -5.18 10.76
C LEU A 75 -1.76 -4.28 10.24
N MET A 76 -1.06 -3.56 11.12
CA MET A 76 0.13 -2.79 10.77
C MET A 76 1.28 -3.69 10.33
N LEU A 77 1.45 -4.86 10.97
CA LEU A 77 2.42 -5.87 10.53
C LEU A 77 2.10 -6.37 9.13
N ALA A 78 0.86 -6.81 8.89
CA ALA A 78 0.44 -7.34 7.60
C ALA A 78 0.60 -6.29 6.47
N ALA A 79 0.13 -5.07 6.70
CA ALA A 79 0.26 -3.97 5.74
C ALA A 79 1.72 -3.53 5.57
N GLY A 80 2.51 -3.52 6.65
CA GLY A 80 3.94 -3.20 6.59
C GLY A 80 4.71 -4.19 5.73
N VAL A 81 4.44 -5.49 5.85
CA VAL A 81 5.05 -6.54 5.02
C VAL A 81 4.67 -6.38 3.55
N GLU A 82 3.39 -6.14 3.25
CA GLU A 82 2.91 -5.93 1.88
C GLU A 82 3.61 -4.72 1.23
N LYS A 83 3.65 -3.59 1.94
CA LYS A 83 4.31 -2.37 1.47
C LYS A 83 5.82 -2.52 1.32
N ALA A 84 6.49 -3.16 2.28
CA ALA A 84 7.93 -3.42 2.20
C ALA A 84 8.26 -4.31 1.00
N GLY A 85 7.41 -5.30 0.70
CA GLY A 85 7.52 -6.12 -0.50
C GLY A 85 7.42 -5.29 -1.78
N LEU A 86 6.42 -4.42 -1.89
CA LEU A 86 6.25 -3.52 -3.04
C LEU A 86 7.45 -2.57 -3.22
N VAL A 87 7.91 -1.94 -2.13
CA VAL A 87 9.11 -1.08 -2.14
C VAL A 87 10.33 -1.87 -2.64
N GLY A 88 10.54 -3.08 -2.12
CA GLY A 88 11.62 -3.96 -2.55
C GLY A 88 11.59 -4.26 -4.05
N LEU A 89 10.42 -4.55 -4.60
CA LEU A 89 10.22 -4.79 -6.03
C LEU A 89 10.53 -3.53 -6.87
N ILE A 90 10.06 -2.35 -6.45
CA ILE A 90 10.32 -1.09 -7.17
C ILE A 90 11.82 -0.77 -7.18
N VAL A 91 12.50 -0.98 -6.06
CA VAL A 91 13.96 -0.76 -5.95
C VAL A 91 14.72 -1.76 -6.82
N ALA A 92 14.34 -3.04 -6.82
CA ALA A 92 14.94 -4.07 -7.66
C ALA A 92 14.75 -3.76 -9.16
N SER A 93 13.60 -3.22 -9.53
CA SER A 93 13.28 -2.80 -10.90
C SER A 93 13.74 -1.36 -11.22
N SER A 94 14.59 -0.72 -10.42
CA SER A 94 14.96 0.70 -10.56
C SER A 94 15.53 1.13 -11.91
N LYS A 95 16.06 0.18 -12.70
CA LYS A 95 16.59 0.39 -14.06
C LYS A 95 15.52 0.41 -15.14
N GLU A 96 14.30 -0.02 -14.82
CA GLU A 96 13.21 -0.13 -15.77
C GLU A 96 12.56 1.24 -16.06
N PRO A 97 12.07 1.49 -17.29
CA PRO A 97 11.48 2.76 -17.67
C PRO A 97 10.27 3.18 -16.80
N TYR A 98 9.50 2.19 -16.31
CA TYR A 98 8.33 2.43 -15.46
C TYR A 98 8.70 2.73 -14.00
N ALA A 99 9.91 2.39 -13.55
CA ALA A 99 10.30 2.54 -12.14
C ALA A 99 10.31 4.00 -11.71
N ALA A 100 10.67 4.93 -12.60
CA ALA A 100 10.64 6.36 -12.33
C ALA A 100 9.23 6.86 -11.92
N ARG A 101 8.17 6.28 -12.50
CA ARG A 101 6.78 6.64 -12.18
C ARG A 101 6.30 6.01 -10.86
N LEU A 102 6.88 4.88 -10.46
CA LEU A 102 6.57 4.22 -9.19
C LEU A 102 7.38 4.77 -7.99
N ARG A 103 8.41 5.58 -8.24
CA ARG A 103 9.23 6.19 -7.16
C ARG A 103 8.42 6.93 -6.09
N PRO A 104 7.43 7.78 -6.43
CA PRO A 104 6.63 8.47 -5.41
C PRO A 104 5.88 7.49 -4.50
N ILE A 105 5.36 6.40 -5.06
CA ILE A 105 4.69 5.32 -4.31
C ILE A 105 5.69 4.65 -3.38
N ALA A 106 6.87 4.28 -3.90
CA ALA A 106 7.92 3.65 -3.10
C ALA A 106 8.39 4.54 -1.93
N VAL A 107 8.53 5.86 -2.15
CA VAL A 107 8.91 6.81 -1.09
C VAL A 107 7.81 6.90 -0.03
N PHE A 108 6.56 7.06 -0.44
CA PHE A 108 5.42 7.13 0.46
C PHE A 108 5.29 5.85 1.30
N ASP A 109 5.35 4.69 0.67
CA ASP A 109 5.24 3.40 1.36
C ASP A 109 6.44 3.14 2.27
N SER A 110 7.65 3.58 1.90
CA SER A 110 8.83 3.49 2.79
C SER A 110 8.64 4.30 4.07
N VAL A 111 8.05 5.51 3.97
CA VAL A 111 7.73 6.33 5.15
C VAL A 111 6.70 5.62 6.03
N ILE A 112 5.64 5.06 5.45
CA ILE A 112 4.63 4.31 6.21
C ILE A 112 5.25 3.10 6.89
N VAL A 113 6.05 2.30 6.17
CA VAL A 113 6.73 1.12 6.72
C VAL A 113 7.61 1.52 7.90
N LEU A 114 8.35 2.62 7.80
CA LEU A 114 9.18 3.12 8.90
C LEU A 114 8.34 3.54 10.11
N VAL A 115 7.24 4.27 9.89
CA VAL A 115 6.32 4.66 10.97
C VAL A 115 5.71 3.43 11.65
N TYR A 116 5.32 2.42 10.87
CA TYR A 116 4.78 1.16 11.40
C TYR A 116 5.84 0.40 12.19
N ALA A 117 7.07 0.29 11.69
CA ALA A 117 8.17 -0.36 12.39
C ALA A 117 8.48 0.33 13.73
N ILE A 118 8.54 1.67 13.76
CA ILE A 118 8.77 2.44 15.00
C ILE A 118 7.65 2.18 16.02
N TYR A 119 6.38 2.18 15.58
CA TYR A 119 5.26 1.88 16.47
C TYR A 119 5.31 0.45 17.00
N LEU A 120 5.57 -0.53 16.13
CA LEU A 120 5.61 -1.94 16.49
C LEU A 120 6.77 -2.26 17.45
N CYS A 121 7.94 -1.63 17.28
CA CYS A 121 9.06 -1.79 18.22
C CYS A 121 8.81 -1.15 19.60
N HIS A 122 7.83 -0.26 19.73
CA HIS A 122 7.45 0.34 21.01
C HIS A 122 6.37 -0.47 21.75
N GLU A 123 5.45 -1.09 21.01
CA GLU A 123 4.29 -1.83 21.56
C GLU A 123 4.56 -3.33 21.78
N LEU A 124 5.61 -3.88 21.18
CA LEU A 124 6.07 -5.27 21.39
C LEU A 124 7.17 -5.33 22.45
#